data_AF-A0A7J8C7I8-F1
#
_entry.id   AF-A0A7J8C7I8-F1
#
_cell.length_a   1.000
_cell.length_b   1.000
_cell.length_c   1.000
_cell.angle_alpha   90.00
_cell.angle_beta   90.00
_cell.angle_gamma   90.00
#
_symmetry.space_group_name_H-M   'P 1'
#
loop_
_entity.id
_entity.type
_entity.pdbx_description
1 polymer ?
#
loop_
_entity_poly.entity_id
_entity_poly.type
_entity_poly.pdbx_seq_one_letter_code
_entity_poly.pdbx_strand_id
1 'polypeptide(L)' 'MVLEKNLNQVLLDLHALGATCTDPRLCDFLEKHFLEEEVKLIQKMGDHLTNLRRLAGPQAGLGEYLFERLTLKHD' A
#
# COMPACT_ATOMS: atom_id res chain seq x y z
N MET A 1 6.76 -1.90 1.70
CA MET A 1 6.39 -0.48 1.79
C MET A 1 7.23 0.44 0.92
N VAL A 2 8.58 0.28 0.82
CA VAL A 2 9.38 1.11 -0.11
C VAL A 2 8.94 0.92 -1.56
N LEU A 3 8.69 -0.33 -1.97
CA LEU A 3 8.22 -0.65 -3.32
C LEU A 3 6.88 0.05 -3.65
N GLU A 4 5.83 -0.21 -2.87
CA GLU A 4 4.51 0.43 -3.09
C GLU A 4 4.60 1.96 -3.08
N LYS A 5 5.36 2.56 -2.14
CA LYS A 5 5.53 4.02 -2.12
C LYS A 5 6.21 4.55 -3.39
N ASN A 6 7.21 3.84 -3.91
CA ASN A 6 7.86 4.22 -5.15
C ASN A 6 6.93 4.03 -6.35
N LEU A 7 6.14 2.96 -6.39
CA LEU A 7 5.16 2.71 -7.44
C LEU A 7 4.07 3.80 -7.45
N ASN A 8 3.51 4.11 -6.28
CA ASN A 8 2.55 5.20 -6.14
C ASN A 8 3.14 6.56 -6.57
N GLN A 9 4.41 6.84 -6.26
CA GLN A 9 5.05 8.06 -6.74
C GLN A 9 5.16 8.10 -8.27
N VAL A 10 5.59 7.00 -8.90
CA VAL A 10 5.66 6.91 -10.37
C VAL A 10 4.28 7.08 -11.01
N LEU A 11 3.22 6.53 -10.40
CA LEU A 11 1.84 6.70 -10.86
C LEU A 11 1.35 8.15 -10.73
N LEU A 12 1.71 8.84 -9.64
CA LEU A 12 1.43 10.27 -9.47
C LEU A 12 2.18 11.13 -10.49
N ASP A 13 3.45 10.81 -10.76
CA ASP A 13 4.24 11.53 -11.76
C ASP A 13 3.66 11.34 -13.16
N LEU A 14 3.20 10.13 -13.50
CA LEU A 14 2.52 9.84 -14.76
C LEU A 14 1.17 10.54 -14.86
N HIS A 15 0.40 10.61 -13.77
CA HIS A 15 -0.86 11.35 -13.73
C HIS A 15 -0.62 12.85 -13.95
N ALA A 16 0.37 13.44 -13.27
CA ALA A 16 0.76 14.82 -13.48
C ALA A 16 1.18 15.09 -14.93
N LEU A 17 1.94 14.18 -15.56
CA LEU A 17 2.27 14.27 -16.97
C LEU A 17 1.01 14.25 -17.85
N GLY A 18 0.08 13.32 -17.61
CA GLY A 18 -1.21 13.25 -18.31
C GLY A 18 -2.01 14.56 -18.21
N ALA A 19 -2.03 15.18 -17.03
CA ALA A 19 -2.67 16.47 -16.80
C ALA A 19 -1.99 17.58 -17.61
N THR A 20 -0.65 17.64 -17.63
CA THR A 20 0.09 18.64 -18.44
C THR A 20 -0.13 18.46 -19.95
N CYS A 21 -0.31 17.21 -20.40
CA CYS A 21 -0.63 16.89 -21.79
C CYS A 21 -2.11 17.07 -22.13
N THR A 22 -2.94 17.50 -21.17
CA THR A 22 -4.40 17.64 -21.34
C THR A 22 -5.07 16.33 -21.79
N ASP A 23 -4.63 15.19 -21.23
CA ASP A 23 -5.26 13.87 -21.45
C ASP A 23 -6.10 13.45 -20.23
N PRO A 24 -7.38 13.87 -20.15
CA PRO A 24 -8.25 13.51 -19.04
C PRO A 24 -8.53 12.02 -18.96
N ARG A 25 -8.50 11.29 -20.09
CA ARG A 25 -8.79 9.85 -20.09
C ARG A 25 -7.67 9.07 -19.40
N LEU A 26 -6.42 9.48 -19.61
CA LEU A 26 -5.28 8.90 -18.91
C LEU A 26 -5.37 9.17 -17.40
N CYS A 27 -5.71 10.41 -17.01
CA CYS A 27 -5.86 10.78 -15.61
C CYS A 27 -6.95 9.93 -14.92
N ASP A 28 -8.15 9.87 -15.51
CA ASP A 28 -9.28 9.08 -15.00
C ASP A 28 -8.93 7.59 -14.89
N PHE A 29 -8.18 7.05 -15.87
CA PHE A 29 -7.75 5.66 -15.85
C PHE A 29 -6.79 5.38 -14.69
N LEU A 30 -5.81 6.26 -14.45
CA LEU A 30 -4.84 6.10 -13.37
C LEU A 30 -5.51 6.24 -11.99
N GLU A 31 -6.40 7.22 -11.83
CA GLU A 31 -7.15 7.43 -10.59
C GLU A 31 -7.99 6.21 -10.23
N LYS A 32 -8.82 5.74 -11.17
CA LYS A 32 -9.81 4.69 -10.92
C LYS A 32 -9.20 3.31 -10.73
N HIS A 33 -8.11 3.01 -11.42
CA HIS A 33 -7.60 1.63 -11.49
C HIS A 33 -6.33 1.40 -10.69
N PHE A 34 -5.58 2.45 -10.35
CA PHE A 34 -4.27 2.29 -9.72
C PHE A 34 -4.14 3.12 -8.45
N LEU A 35 -4.34 4.43 -8.51
CA LEU A 35 -4.06 5.33 -7.38
C LEU A 35 -4.93 5.02 -6.15
N GLU A 36 -6.23 4.70 -6.34
CA GLU A 36 -7.10 4.32 -5.23
C GLU A 36 -6.62 3.02 -4.54
N GLU A 37 -6.22 2.03 -5.34
CA GLU A 37 -5.78 0.73 -4.83
C GLU A 37 -4.40 0.79 -4.18
N GLU A 38 -3.48 1.59 -4.72
CA GLU A 38 -2.16 1.84 -4.12
C GLU A 38 -2.27 2.49 -2.74
N VAL A 39 -3.15 3.48 -2.56
CA VAL A 39 -3.37 4.12 -1.26
C VAL A 39 -3.91 3.10 -0.24
N LYS A 40 -4.87 2.26 -0.64
CA LYS A 40 -5.41 1.19 0.23
C LYS A 40 -4.32 0.18 0.60
N LEU A 41 -3.49 -0.22 -0.35
CA LEU A 41 -2.41 -1.19 -0.13
C LEU A 41 -1.33 -0.63 0.80
N ILE A 42 -0.88 0.61 0.58
CA ILE A 42 0.10 1.28 1.44
C ILE A 42 -0.43 1.38 2.87
N GLN A 43 -1.71 1.73 3.05
CA GLN A 43 -2.35 1.79 4.36
C GLN A 43 -2.36 0.41 5.03
N LYS A 44 -2.84 -0.63 4.33
CA LYS A 44 -2.86 -2.01 4.83
C LYS A 44 -1.47 -2.50 5.26
N MET A 45 -0.44 -2.23 4.45
CA MET A 45 0.95 -2.54 4.81
C MET A 45 1.43 -1.75 6.05
N GLY A 46 1.03 -0.49 6.18
CA GLY A 46 1.35 0.34 7.34
C GLY A 46 0.73 -0.20 8.63
N ASP A 47 -0.52 -0.66 8.55
CA ASP A 47 -1.23 -1.29 9.68
C ASP A 47 -0.58 -2.62 10.07
N HIS A 48 -0.22 -3.45 9.09
CA HIS A 48 0.55 -4.67 9.32
C HIS A 48 1.87 -4.42 10.02
N LEU A 49 2.65 -3.43 9.57
CA LEU A 49 3.92 -3.07 10.18
C LEU A 49 3.75 -2.58 11.63
N THR A 50 2.71 -1.78 11.88
CA THR A 50 2.39 -1.29 13.23
C THR A 50 2.01 -2.44 14.16
N ASN A 51 1.19 -3.39 13.68
CA ASN A 51 0.84 -4.59 14.43
C ASN A 51 2.05 -5.45 14.76
N LEU A 52 2.93 -5.71 13.78
CA LEU A 52 4.16 -6.48 14.01
C LEU A 52 5.09 -5.79 15.01
N ARG A 53 5.27 -4.46 14.92
CA ARG A 53 6.06 -3.69 15.89
C ARG A 53 5.52 -3.80 17.31
N ARG A 54 4.19 -3.81 17.48
CA ARG A 54 3.54 -4.00 18.79
C ARG A 54 3.74 -5.40 19.36
N LEU A 55 3.89 -6.39 18.48
CA LEU A 55 4.13 -7.79 18.84
C LEU A 55 5.62 -8.13 19.01
N ALA A 56 6.52 -7.16 18.81
CA ALA A 56 7.94 -7.32 19.03
C ALA A 56 8.26 -7.50 20.53
N GLY A 57 9.32 -8.26 20.84
CA GLY A 57 9.78 -8.48 22.21
C GLY A 57 10.14 -9.94 22.49
N PRO A 58 10.21 -10.36 23.77
CA PRO A 58 10.62 -11.73 24.14
C PRO A 58 9.76 -12.85 23.53
N GLN A 59 8.54 -12.53 23.11
CA GLN A 59 7.57 -13.45 22.50
C GLN A 59 7.35 -13.17 21.00
N ALA A 60 8.30 -12.54 20.31
CA ALA A 60 8.18 -12.17 18.90
C ALA A 60 7.72 -13.34 18.01
N GLY A 61 8.24 -14.56 18.22
CA GLY A 61 7.83 -15.74 17.45
C GLY A 61 6.35 -16.12 17.63
N LEU A 62 5.80 -15.97 18.84
CA LEU A 62 4.36 -16.16 19.07
C LEU A 62 3.55 -15.02 18.44
N GLY A 63 4.08 -13.79 18.51
CA GLY A 63 3.50 -12.63 17.86
C GLY A 63 3.36 -12.80 16.34
N GLU A 64 4.43 -13.22 15.68
CA GLU A 64 4.45 -13.51 14.24
C GLU A 64 3.47 -14.63 13.87
N TYR A 65 3.44 -15.73 14.65
CA TYR A 65 2.50 -16.83 14.43
C TYR A 65 1.03 -16.38 14.54
N LEU A 66 0.70 -15.57 15.55
CA LEU A 66 -0.65 -15.04 15.73
C LEU A 66 -1.00 -14.04 14.62
N PHE A 67 -0.05 -13.20 14.20
CA PHE A 67 -0.25 -12.26 13.09
C PHE A 67 -0.56 -13.00 11.78
N GLU A 68 0.18 -14.06 11.46
CA GLU A 68 -0.08 -14.91 10.29
C GLU A 68 -1.49 -15.51 10.34
N ARG A 69 -1.88 -16.07 11.49
CA ARG A 69 -3.16 -16.78 11.60
C ARG A 69 -4.37 -15.88 11.69
N LEU A 70 -4.26 -14.74 12.34
CA LEU A 70 -5.41 -13.88 12.65
C LEU A 70 -5.55 -12.71 11.68
N THR A 71 -4.48 -12.30 11.01
CA THR A 71 -4.49 -11.20 10.04
C THR A 71 -4.35 -11.74 8.62
N LEU A 72 -3.20 -12.35 8.28
CA LEU A 72 -2.89 -12.69 6.88
C LEU A 72 -3.77 -13.80 6.28
N LYS A 73 -4.24 -14.78 7.06
CA LYS A 73 -5.12 -15.86 6.57
C LYS A 73 -6.58 -15.45 6.42
N HIS A 74 -6.95 -14.28 6.91
CA HIS A 74 -8.32 -13.75 6.86
C HIS A 74 -8.44 -12.48 6.00
N ASP A 75 -7.32 -12.05 5.42
CA ASP A 75 -7.17 -10.98 4.45
C ASP A 75 -7.37 -11.47 3.01
#